data_AF-A0A5M4EMY6-F1
#
_entry.id   AF-A0A5M4EMY6-F1
#
_cell.length_a   1.000
_cell.length_b   1.000
_cell.length_c   1.000
_cell.angle_alpha   90.00
_cell.angle_beta   90.00
_cell.angle_gamma   90.00
#
_symmetry.space_group_name_H-M   'P 1'
#
loop_
_entity.id
_entity.type
_entity.pdbx_description
1 polymer ?
#
loop_
_entity_poly.entity_id
_entity_poly.type
_entity_poly.pdbx_seq_one_letter_code
_entity_poly.pdbx_strand_id
1 'polypeptide(L)'
;MFTWINHNSLYILIFIFPFVISTFTYFYISKNRLFIFLIFISLTAFFILVRLIFAPQEPSQQEKIELSSIEQNGKIVVQFFSPNCLGCVLSERAINNFKKTYSEEFKVIQINIADNDYSDMVKKYNVSVVPTFIYFNDGIVVESYKGTLRSSEDLYKKFTIQ
;
A
#
# COMPACT_ATOMS: atom_id res chain seq x y z
N MET A 1 -1.16 -10.26 1.04
CA MET A 1 -2.35 -10.47 1.90
C MET A 1 -1.99 -10.15 3.34
N PHE A 2 -1.74 -8.86 3.68
CA PHE A 2 -1.67 -8.30 5.05
C PHE A 2 -1.65 -6.75 5.02
N THR A 3 -2.34 -6.12 4.07
CA THR A 3 -2.41 -4.64 3.97
C THR A 3 -3.43 -4.00 4.91
N TRP A 4 -4.14 -4.81 5.72
CA TRP A 4 -5.29 -4.41 6.52
C TRP A 4 -5.01 -4.08 7.99
N ILE A 5 -3.75 -4.12 8.44
CA ILE A 5 -3.44 -3.60 9.77
C ILE A 5 -3.12 -2.12 9.61
N ASN A 6 -4.14 -1.28 9.76
CA ASN A 6 -4.00 0.16 9.96
C ASN A 6 -2.73 0.42 10.78
N HIS A 7 -1.82 1.26 10.29
CA HIS A 7 -0.54 1.54 10.93
C HIS A 7 -0.71 1.83 12.44
N ASN A 8 -1.82 2.49 12.80
CA ASN A 8 -2.20 2.80 14.18
C ASN A 8 -2.71 1.58 14.98
N SER A 9 -3.38 0.63 14.32
CA SER A 9 -3.89 -0.59 14.96
C SER A 9 -2.78 -1.50 15.47
N LEU A 10 -1.58 -1.45 14.87
CA LEU A 10 -0.50 -2.28 15.38
C LEU A 10 0.22 -1.65 16.57
N TYR A 11 0.40 -0.33 16.62
CA TYR A 11 0.96 0.30 17.82
C TYR A 11 0.12 0.01 19.07
N ILE A 12 -1.21 -0.04 18.90
CA ILE A 12 -2.14 -0.52 19.92
C ILE A 12 -1.75 -1.93 20.40
N LEU A 13 -1.47 -2.87 19.49
CA LEU A 13 -1.05 -4.22 19.84
C LEU A 13 0.35 -4.29 20.49
N ILE A 14 1.33 -3.50 20.02
CA ILE A 14 2.70 -3.49 20.57
C ILE A 14 2.73 -2.97 22.01
N PHE A 15 1.96 -1.94 22.32
CA PHE A 15 2.10 -1.23 23.60
C PHE A 15 1.00 -1.56 24.61
N ILE A 16 -0.25 -1.68 24.16
CA ILE A 16 -1.39 -1.87 25.07
C ILE A 16 -1.46 -3.31 25.56
N PHE A 17 -1.19 -4.29 24.69
CA PHE A 17 -1.27 -5.70 25.06
C PHE A 17 -0.23 -6.11 26.13
N PRO A 18 1.07 -5.74 26.02
CA PRO A 18 2.03 -6.01 27.08
C PRO A 18 1.69 -5.27 28.38
N PHE A 19 1.11 -4.07 28.30
CA PHE A 19 0.72 -3.29 29.48
C PHE A 19 -0.43 -3.96 30.25
N VAL A 20 -1.45 -4.46 29.55
CA VAL A 20 -2.57 -5.19 30.16
C VAL A 20 -2.09 -6.49 30.84
N ILE A 21 -1.22 -7.27 30.16
CA ILE A 21 -0.67 -8.50 30.74
C ILE A 21 0.19 -8.20 31.96
N SER A 22 1.07 -7.20 31.88
CA SER A 22 1.92 -6.77 32.99
C SER A 22 1.11 -6.33 34.21
N THR A 23 0.02 -5.58 34.00
CA THR A 23 -0.91 -5.15 35.06
C THR A 23 -1.62 -6.35 35.68
N PHE A 24 -2.10 -7.29 34.87
CA PHE A 24 -2.76 -8.50 35.35
C PHE A 24 -1.79 -9.37 36.18
N THR A 25 -0.56 -9.58 35.70
CA THR A 25 0.47 -10.32 36.43
C THR A 25 0.80 -9.69 37.79
N TYR A 26 0.85 -8.35 37.87
CA TYR A 26 1.08 -7.64 39.13
C TYR A 26 0.00 -7.91 40.18
N PHE A 27 -1.27 -7.89 39.78
CA PHE A 27 -2.38 -8.08 40.72
C PHE A 27 -2.59 -9.55 41.11
N TYR A 28 -2.38 -10.50 40.20
CA TYR A 28 -2.80 -11.88 40.38
C TYR A 28 -1.68 -12.91 40.58
N ILE A 29 -0.46 -12.64 40.10
CA ILE A 29 0.61 -13.66 40.03
C ILE A 29 1.78 -13.32 40.96
N SER A 30 2.37 -12.14 40.80
CA SER A 30 3.58 -11.77 41.55
C SER A 30 3.67 -10.27 41.72
N LYS A 31 4.02 -9.81 42.92
CA LYS A 31 4.30 -8.39 43.21
C LYS A 31 5.76 -8.00 42.96
N ASN A 32 6.60 -8.94 42.51
CA ASN A 32 8.00 -8.66 42.22
C ASN A 32 8.11 -7.76 40.98
N ARG A 33 8.48 -6.50 41.20
CA ARG A 33 8.60 -5.49 40.14
C ARG A 33 9.56 -5.92 39.04
N LEU A 34 10.69 -6.54 39.38
CA LEU A 34 11.69 -6.94 38.40
C LEU A 34 11.17 -8.04 37.47
N PHE A 35 10.43 -9.01 38.02
CA PHE A 35 9.79 -10.06 37.24
C PHE A 35 8.76 -9.51 36.24
N ILE A 36 7.96 -8.53 36.66
CA ILE A 36 6.96 -7.88 35.81
C ILE A 36 7.61 -7.06 34.69
N PHE A 37 8.68 -6.32 35.00
CA PHE A 37 9.43 -5.56 33.99
C PHE A 37 10.02 -6.48 32.92
N LEU A 38 10.57 -7.64 33.30
CA LEU A 38 11.11 -8.60 32.34
C LEU A 38 10.03 -9.16 31.40
N ILE A 39 8.84 -9.45 31.91
CA ILE A 39 7.70 -9.89 31.09
C ILE A 39 7.29 -8.80 30.09
N PHE A 40 7.18 -7.55 30.55
CA PHE A 40 6.81 -6.44 29.68
C PHE A 40 7.84 -6.22 28.55
N ILE A 41 9.14 -6.22 28.88
CA ILE A 41 10.23 -6.08 27.90
C ILE A 41 10.24 -7.26 26.92
N SER A 42 10.06 -8.48 27.40
CA SER A 42 10.02 -9.67 26.55
C SER A 42 8.85 -9.64 25.56
N LEU A 43 7.64 -9.30 26.04
CA LEU A 43 6.46 -9.21 25.19
C LEU A 43 6.57 -8.08 24.15
N THR A 44 7.01 -6.89 24.56
CA THR A 44 7.21 -5.78 23.62
C THR A 44 8.25 -6.13 22.56
N ALA A 45 9.38 -6.73 22.94
CA ALA A 45 10.40 -7.20 21.99
C ALA A 45 9.85 -8.25 21.02
N PHE A 46 9.03 -9.19 21.49
CA PHE A 46 8.38 -10.18 20.64
C PHE A 46 7.47 -9.54 19.59
N PHE A 47 6.60 -8.60 19.98
CA PHE A 47 5.72 -7.91 19.03
C PHE A 47 6.49 -7.04 18.03
N ILE A 48 7.60 -6.41 18.46
CA ILE A 48 8.51 -5.68 17.56
C ILE A 48 9.14 -6.65 16.56
N LEU A 49 9.63 -7.81 17.01
CA LEU A 49 10.23 -8.83 16.15
C LEU A 49 9.22 -9.37 15.13
N VAL A 50 8.00 -9.68 15.56
CA VAL A 50 6.89 -10.06 14.68
C VAL A 50 6.64 -8.95 13.66
N ARG A 51 6.64 -7.68 14.06
CA ARG A 51 6.56 -6.57 13.09
C ARG A 51 7.70 -6.58 12.09
N LEU A 52 8.95 -6.81 12.50
CA LEU A 52 10.07 -6.82 11.56
C LEU A 52 9.98 -7.97 10.54
N ILE A 53 9.39 -9.11 10.95
CA ILE A 53 9.21 -10.28 10.09
C ILE A 53 7.99 -10.13 9.15
N PHE A 54 6.90 -9.53 9.64
CA PHE A 54 5.61 -9.46 8.95
C PHE A 54 5.22 -8.07 8.44
N ALA A 55 5.95 -7.01 8.79
CA ALA A 55 5.76 -5.73 8.15
C ALA A 55 6.01 -5.97 6.65
N PRO A 56 5.03 -5.67 5.78
CA PRO A 56 5.37 -5.54 4.38
C PRO A 56 6.54 -4.57 4.33
N GLN A 57 7.61 -4.92 3.62
CA GLN A 57 8.67 -3.95 3.34
C GLN A 57 7.93 -2.68 2.88
N GLU A 58 7.97 -1.62 3.71
CA GLU A 58 7.88 -0.30 3.11
C GLU A 58 8.93 -0.36 2.02
N PRO A 59 8.55 -0.08 0.79
CA PRO A 59 9.45 -0.23 -0.30
C PRO A 59 10.66 0.65 -0.01
N SER A 60 11.71 -0.02 0.43
CA SER A 60 12.99 0.54 0.73
C SER A 60 13.46 1.13 -0.58
N GLN A 61 13.43 2.46 -0.66
CA GLN A 61 13.87 3.24 -1.82
C GLN A 61 13.03 2.99 -3.09
N GLN A 62 11.70 3.09 -3.03
CA GLN A 62 10.93 3.27 -4.27
C GLN A 62 11.03 4.72 -4.72
N GLU A 63 11.95 4.93 -5.66
CA GLU A 63 11.78 5.75 -6.87
C GLU A 63 10.73 6.85 -6.66
N LYS A 64 11.17 8.06 -6.32
CA LYS A 64 10.38 9.26 -6.63
C LYS A 64 10.05 9.11 -8.11
N ILE A 65 8.81 8.76 -8.44
CA ILE A 65 8.39 8.47 -9.80
C ILE A 65 8.45 9.82 -10.52
N GLU A 66 9.61 10.13 -11.07
CA GLU A 66 9.77 11.33 -11.88
C GLU A 66 8.94 11.15 -13.14
N LEU A 67 8.35 12.23 -13.64
CA LEU A 67 7.63 12.25 -14.92
C LEU A 67 8.48 11.63 -16.06
N SER A 68 9.80 11.70 -15.96
CA SER A 68 10.75 11.07 -16.87
C SER A 68 10.49 9.57 -17.04
N SER A 69 9.99 8.87 -16.01
CA SER A 69 9.64 7.45 -16.09
C SER A 69 8.40 7.17 -16.93
N ILE A 70 7.48 8.13 -17.05
CA ILE A 70 6.26 8.03 -17.89
C ILE A 70 6.59 8.39 -19.34
N GLU A 71 7.57 9.27 -19.55
CA GLU A 71 8.06 9.70 -20.87
C GLU A 71 9.06 8.69 -21.50
N GLN A 72 9.33 7.57 -20.83
CA GLN A 72 10.10 6.47 -21.41
C GLN A 72 9.30 5.72 -22.48
N ASN A 73 10.00 5.23 -23.51
CA ASN A 73 9.41 4.33 -24.51
C ASN A 73 8.82 3.09 -23.84
N GLY A 74 7.63 2.69 -24.30
CA GLY A 74 6.91 1.50 -23.83
C GLY A 74 5.50 1.78 -23.32
N LYS A 75 4.84 0.69 -22.91
CA LYS A 75 3.46 0.71 -22.41
C LYS A 75 3.46 0.82 -20.88
N ILE A 76 2.93 1.92 -20.38
CA ILE A 76 2.93 2.24 -18.95
C ILE A 76 1.50 2.48 -18.48
N VAL A 77 1.12 1.85 -17.37
CA VAL A 77 -0.16 2.10 -16.69
C VAL A 77 0.12 2.82 -15.38
N VAL A 78 -0.40 4.03 -15.23
CA VAL A 78 -0.32 4.79 -13.99
C VAL A 78 -1.66 4.69 -13.26
N GLN A 79 -1.65 4.14 -12.04
CA GLN A 79 -2.78 4.13 -11.14
C GLN A 79 -2.65 5.29 -10.14
N PHE A 80 -3.58 6.23 -10.19
CA PHE A 80 -3.80 7.21 -9.14
C PHE A 80 -4.74 6.63 -8.09
N PHE A 81 -4.29 6.54 -6.83
CA PHE A 81 -5.02 5.91 -5.74
C PHE A 81 -4.91 6.71 -4.44
N SER A 82 -5.72 6.32 -3.44
CA SER A 82 -5.59 6.78 -2.05
C SER A 82 -5.78 5.60 -1.10
N PRO A 83 -5.00 5.48 -0.01
CA PRO A 83 -5.18 4.41 0.99
C PRO A 83 -6.54 4.48 1.70
N ASN A 84 -7.17 5.67 1.73
CA ASN A 84 -8.47 5.89 2.38
C ASN A 84 -9.65 5.76 1.39
N CYS A 85 -9.45 5.13 0.24
CA CYS A 85 -10.49 4.91 -0.76
C CYS A 85 -10.87 3.42 -0.80
N LEU A 86 -12.13 3.11 -0.46
CA LEU A 86 -12.66 1.75 -0.53
C LEU A 86 -12.53 1.15 -1.93
N GLY A 87 -12.81 1.94 -2.97
CA GLY A 87 -12.66 1.50 -4.36
C GLY A 87 -11.21 1.13 -4.72
N CYS A 88 -10.21 1.79 -4.12
CA CYS A 88 -8.80 1.46 -4.32
C CYS A 88 -8.46 0.12 -3.65
N VAL A 89 -8.92 -0.11 -2.42
CA VAL A 89 -8.72 -1.37 -1.69
C VAL A 89 -9.35 -2.55 -2.46
N LEU A 90 -10.57 -2.37 -2.96
CA LEU A 90 -11.24 -3.39 -3.77
C LEU A 90 -10.49 -3.70 -5.08
N SER A 91 -9.84 -2.69 -5.65
CA SER A 91 -9.06 -2.82 -6.90
C SER A 91 -7.69 -3.46 -6.70
N GLU A 92 -7.19 -3.57 -5.47
CA GLU A 92 -5.82 -3.98 -5.16
C GLU A 92 -5.48 -5.36 -5.71
N ARG A 93 -6.39 -6.33 -5.58
CA ARG A 93 -6.20 -7.68 -6.14
C ARG A 93 -6.11 -7.64 -7.65
N ALA A 94 -7.01 -6.92 -8.31
CA ALA A 94 -7.08 -6.86 -9.77
C ALA A 94 -5.83 -6.20 -10.37
N ILE A 95 -5.37 -5.08 -9.79
CA ILE A 95 -4.16 -4.40 -10.28
C ILE A 95 -2.89 -5.21 -9.99
N ASN A 96 -2.81 -5.92 -8.86
CA ASN A 96 -1.67 -6.80 -8.57
C ASN A 96 -1.62 -8.01 -9.51
N ASN A 97 -2.79 -8.57 -9.86
CA ASN A 97 -2.87 -9.59 -10.89
C ASN A 97 -2.45 -9.04 -12.25
N PHE A 98 -2.90 -7.84 -12.62
CA PHE A 98 -2.48 -7.19 -13.88
C PHE A 98 -0.97 -6.99 -13.94
N LYS A 99 -0.37 -6.45 -12.86
CA LYS A 99 1.08 -6.29 -12.70
C LYS A 99 1.84 -7.60 -12.93
N LYS A 100 1.32 -8.71 -12.41
CA LYS A 100 1.96 -10.02 -12.49
C LYS A 100 1.78 -10.68 -13.86
N THR A 101 0.56 -10.67 -14.39
CA THR A 101 0.20 -11.36 -15.63
C THR A 101 0.75 -10.66 -16.85
N TYR A 102 0.81 -9.33 -16.83
CA TYR A 102 1.19 -8.51 -17.99
C TYR A 102 2.49 -7.74 -17.77
N SER A 103 3.37 -8.18 -16.86
CA SER A 103 4.64 -7.49 -16.56
C SER A 103 5.58 -7.36 -17.76
N GLU A 104 5.51 -8.29 -18.71
CA GLU A 104 6.33 -8.25 -19.93
C GLU A 104 5.82 -7.22 -20.95
N GLU A 105 4.54 -6.84 -20.86
CA GLU A 105 3.92 -5.91 -21.79
C GLU A 105 3.75 -4.51 -21.17
N PHE A 106 3.34 -4.42 -19.91
CA PHE A 106 3.01 -3.17 -19.23
C PHE A 106 3.84 -2.97 -17.96
N LYS A 107 4.45 -1.79 -17.84
CA LYS A 107 4.97 -1.30 -16.55
C LYS A 107 3.84 -0.61 -15.79
N VAL A 108 3.62 -0.97 -14.52
CA VAL A 108 2.58 -0.34 -13.71
C VAL A 108 3.19 0.51 -12.61
N ILE A 109 2.75 1.76 -12.55
CA ILE A 109 3.19 2.77 -11.59
C ILE A 109 1.99 3.14 -10.72
N GLN A 110 2.18 3.28 -9.41
CA GLN A 110 1.14 3.66 -8.47
C GLN A 110 1.47 5.00 -7.81
N ILE A 111 0.56 5.96 -7.91
CA ILE A 111 0.70 7.31 -7.38
C ILE A 111 -0.36 7.54 -6.33
N ASN A 112 0.08 7.85 -5.10
CA ASN A 112 -0.81 8.24 -4.03
C ASN A 112 -1.18 9.72 -4.21
N ILE A 113 -2.46 10.02 -4.42
CA ILE A 113 -2.92 11.40 -4.62
C ILE A 113 -2.82 12.27 -3.35
N ALA A 114 -2.64 11.66 -2.18
CA ALA A 114 -2.46 12.36 -0.91
C ALA A 114 -1.01 12.83 -0.68
N ASP A 115 -0.08 12.42 -1.55
CA ASP A 115 1.30 12.85 -1.52
C ASP A 115 1.46 14.14 -2.36
N ASN A 116 1.91 15.20 -1.69
CA ASN A 116 2.01 16.54 -2.28
C ASN A 116 3.01 16.60 -3.43
N ASP A 117 4.01 15.72 -3.45
CA ASP A 117 5.03 15.65 -4.50
C ASP A 117 4.42 15.33 -5.88
N TYR A 118 3.25 14.69 -5.92
CA TYR A 118 2.56 14.32 -7.15
C TYR A 118 1.36 15.22 -7.48
N SER A 119 1.14 16.30 -6.74
CA SER A 119 -0.01 17.19 -6.92
C SER A 119 -0.11 17.79 -8.33
N ASP A 120 1.03 18.11 -8.95
CA ASP A 120 1.08 18.63 -10.32
C ASP A 120 0.72 17.57 -11.36
N MET A 121 1.06 16.30 -11.13
CA MET A 121 0.65 15.19 -12.01
C MET A 121 -0.86 14.94 -11.94
N VAL A 122 -1.43 14.97 -10.73
CA VAL A 122 -2.88 14.85 -10.52
C VAL A 122 -3.62 15.94 -11.30
N LYS A 123 -3.13 17.18 -11.27
CA LYS A 123 -3.67 18.30 -12.04
C LYS A 123 -3.45 18.12 -13.55
N LYS A 124 -2.22 17.81 -13.98
CA LYS A 124 -1.83 17.64 -15.40
C LYS A 124 -2.73 16.64 -16.12
N TYR A 125 -3.04 15.52 -15.47
CA TYR A 125 -3.88 14.46 -16.04
C TYR A 125 -5.36 14.56 -15.63
N ASN A 126 -5.76 15.67 -15.00
CA ASN A 126 -7.13 15.97 -14.58
C ASN A 126 -7.80 14.79 -13.81
N VAL A 127 -7.06 14.25 -12.85
CA VAL A 127 -7.52 13.13 -12.02
C VAL A 127 -8.46 13.67 -10.94
N SER A 128 -9.76 13.51 -11.16
CA SER A 128 -10.81 13.98 -10.24
C SER A 128 -11.40 12.88 -9.35
N VAL A 129 -11.16 11.62 -9.68
CA VAL A 129 -11.70 10.45 -8.97
C VAL A 129 -10.63 9.40 -8.79
N VAL A 130 -10.71 8.62 -7.71
CA VAL A 130 -9.82 7.47 -7.47
C VAL A 130 -10.63 6.18 -7.23
N PRO A 131 -10.13 5.02 -7.66
CA PRO A 131 -8.91 4.87 -8.46
C PRO A 131 -9.13 5.31 -9.92
N THR A 132 -8.09 5.90 -10.52
CA THR A 132 -8.02 6.17 -11.96
C THR A 132 -6.76 5.52 -12.51
N PHE A 133 -6.89 4.80 -13.61
CA PHE A 133 -5.82 4.15 -14.32
C PHE A 133 -5.65 4.82 -15.67
N ILE A 134 -4.45 5.25 -16.01
CA ILE A 134 -4.14 5.90 -17.28
C ILE A 134 -3.09 5.07 -18.00
N TYR A 135 -3.39 4.67 -19.22
CA TYR A 135 -2.47 3.99 -20.11
C TYR A 135 -1.72 5.01 -20.97
N PHE A 136 -0.41 4.93 -20.90
CA PHE A 136 0.55 5.66 -21.72
C PHE A 136 1.25 4.69 -22.66
N ASN A 137 1.40 5.08 -23.92
CA ASN A 137 2.28 4.42 -24.87
C ASN A 137 3.29 5.45 -25.38
N ASP A 138 4.58 5.22 -25.10
CA ASP A 138 5.67 6.13 -25.48
C ASP A 138 5.42 7.58 -25.01
N GLY A 139 4.99 7.73 -23.75
CA GLY A 139 4.69 9.04 -23.13
C GLY A 139 3.34 9.66 -23.53
N ILE A 140 2.62 9.08 -24.48
CA ILE A 140 1.32 9.61 -24.95
C ILE A 140 0.19 8.91 -24.22
N VAL A 141 -0.76 9.68 -23.68
CA VAL A 141 -2.00 9.14 -23.10
C VAL A 141 -2.84 8.49 -24.19
N VAL A 142 -3.07 7.18 -24.10
CA VAL A 142 -3.87 6.42 -25.06
C VAL A 142 -5.30 6.23 -24.56
N GLU A 143 -5.47 5.84 -23.30
CA GLU A 143 -6.78 5.52 -22.73
C GLU A 143 -6.77 5.67 -21.21
N SER A 144 -7.96 5.84 -20.61
CA SER A 144 -8.13 5.85 -19.16
C SER A 144 -9.29 4.97 -18.70
N TYR A 145 -9.16 4.42 -17.49
CA TYR A 145 -10.20 3.70 -16.78
C TYR A 145 -10.43 4.35 -15.42
N LYS A 146 -11.66 4.77 -15.14
CA LYS A 146 -12.03 5.43 -13.88
C LYS A 146 -12.98 4.55 -13.08
N GLY A 147 -12.72 4.44 -11.79
CA GLY A 147 -13.54 3.67 -10.86
C GLY A 147 -12.95 2.32 -10.49
N THR A 148 -13.68 1.58 -9.65
CA THR A 148 -13.22 0.33 -9.06
C THR A 148 -12.98 -0.74 -10.11
N LEU A 149 -11.75 -1.27 -10.14
CA LEU A 149 -11.37 -2.36 -11.02
C LEU A 149 -11.71 -3.71 -10.38
N ARG A 150 -12.44 -4.56 -11.12
CA ARG A 150 -12.87 -5.88 -10.64
C ARG A 150 -11.94 -7.01 -11.09
N SER A 151 -11.40 -6.93 -12.30
CA SER A 151 -10.55 -7.96 -12.88
C SER A 151 -9.37 -7.34 -13.63
N SER A 152 -8.26 -8.08 -13.73
CA SER A 152 -7.11 -7.66 -14.54
C SER A 152 -7.45 -7.64 -16.03
N GLU A 153 -8.33 -8.53 -16.44
CA GLU A 153 -8.72 -8.74 -17.83
C GLU A 153 -9.57 -7.56 -18.35
N ASP A 154 -10.42 -6.97 -17.50
CA ASP A 154 -11.19 -5.78 -17.85
C ASP A 154 -10.27 -4.59 -18.18
N LEU A 155 -9.21 -4.41 -17.38
CA LEU A 155 -8.21 -3.36 -17.61
C LEU A 155 -7.41 -3.65 -18.88
N TYR A 156 -6.97 -4.90 -19.07
CA TYR A 156 -6.23 -5.32 -20.26
C TYR A 156 -7.04 -5.10 -21.54
N LYS A 157 -8.29 -5.56 -21.58
CA LYS A 157 -9.18 -5.36 -22.73
C LYS A 157 -9.35 -3.88 -23.04
N LYS A 158 -9.56 -3.05 -22.02
CA LYS A 158 -9.72 -1.60 -22.19
C LYS A 158 -8.47 -0.94 -22.78
N PHE A 159 -7.27 -1.44 -22.49
CA PHE A 159 -6.01 -0.84 -22.94
C PHE A 159 -5.42 -1.46 -24.21
N THR A 160 -5.98 -2.57 -24.70
CA THR A 160 -5.49 -3.29 -25.89
C THR A 160 -6.47 -3.31 -27.05
N ILE A 161 -7.77 -3.15 -26.79
CA ILE A 161 -8.80 -3.16 -27.83
C ILE A 161 -9.11 -1.71 -28.20
N GLN A 162 -8.70 -1.33 -29.42
CA GLN A 162 -9.02 -0.05 -30.05
C GLN A 162 -10.03 -0.29 -31.18
#